data_AF-A0A635X7G0-F1
#
_entry.id   AF-A0A635X7G0-F1
#
_cell.length_a   1.000
_cell.length_b   1.000
_cell.length_c   1.000
_cell.angle_alpha   90.00
_cell.angle_beta   90.00
_cell.angle_gamma   90.00
#
_symmetry.space_group_name_H-M   'P 1'
#
loop_
_entity.id
_entity.type
_entity.pdbx_description
1 polymer ?
#
loop_
_entity_poly.entity_id
_entity_poly.type
_entity_poly.pdbx_seq_one_letter_code
_entity_poly.pdbx_strand_id
1 'polypeptide(L)'
;MNEFSILCRVLGSLFYRQPQDPLLVPLFTLIREGKLAANWPLEQDDMLARLQKSCDITQISTDYNALFVGEECAVAPYRSAWVEGAEESEVRAFLTSRGMP
;
A
#
# COMPACT_ATOMS: atom_id res chain seq x y z
N MET A 1 15.84 -8.56 8.44
CA MET A 1 14.87 -8.42 7.33
C MET A 1 15.46 -7.39 6.37
N ASN A 2 15.48 -7.63 5.06
CA ASN A 2 16.05 -6.69 4.09
C ASN A 2 15.18 -5.40 4.03
N GLU A 3 15.81 -4.22 4.00
CA GLU A 3 15.16 -2.90 3.89
C GLU A 3 14.16 -2.82 2.73
N PHE A 4 14.53 -3.38 1.57
CA PHE A 4 13.63 -3.47 0.42
C PHE A 4 12.35 -4.25 0.74
N SER A 5 12.49 -5.34 1.49
CA SER A 5 11.35 -6.19 1.87
C SER A 5 10.43 -5.50 2.88
N ILE A 6 10.97 -4.62 3.74
CA ILE A 6 10.16 -3.79 4.65
C ILE A 6 9.34 -2.79 3.85
N LEU A 7 9.97 -2.06 2.92
CA LEU A 7 9.27 -1.12 2.03
C LEU A 7 8.10 -1.80 1.29
N CYS A 8 8.38 -2.92 0.62
CA CYS A 8 7.36 -3.65 -0.12
C CYS A 8 6.21 -4.13 0.78
N ARG A 9 6.50 -4.58 2.00
CA ARG A 9 5.45 -5.02 2.94
C ARG A 9 4.61 -3.86 3.45
N VAL A 10 5.22 -2.74 3.81
CA VAL A 10 4.50 -1.56 4.33
C VAL A 10 3.61 -0.98 3.23
N LEU A 11 4.18 -0.67 2.06
CA LEU A 11 3.43 -0.11 0.94
C LEU A 11 2.38 -1.10 0.43
N GLY A 12 2.76 -2.37 0.24
CA GLY A 12 1.82 -3.40 -0.18
C GLY A 12 0.63 -3.54 0.77
N SER A 13 0.86 -3.47 2.09
CA SER A 13 -0.23 -3.57 3.06
C SER A 13 -1.15 -2.33 3.03
N LEU A 14 -0.60 -1.13 2.89
CA LEU A 14 -1.37 0.12 2.83
C LEU A 14 -2.27 0.23 1.58
N PHE A 15 -1.84 -0.34 0.44
CA PHE A 15 -2.59 -0.31 -0.82
C PHE A 15 -3.46 -1.55 -1.07
N TYR A 16 -3.24 -2.65 -0.32
CA TYR A 16 -4.00 -3.90 -0.50
C TYR A 16 -5.12 -4.08 0.53
N ARG A 17 -4.97 -3.55 1.73
CA ARG A 17 -5.91 -3.76 2.84
C ARG A 17 -6.74 -2.53 3.10
N GLN A 18 -7.98 -2.76 3.54
CA GLN A 18 -8.81 -1.69 4.08
C GLN A 18 -8.12 -1.03 5.28
N PRO A 19 -8.15 0.32 5.42
CA PRO A 19 -7.48 1.00 6.54
C PRO A 19 -7.95 0.57 7.94
N GLN A 20 -9.14 -0.03 8.06
CA GLN A 20 -9.67 -0.59 9.32
C GLN A 20 -9.22 -2.04 9.58
N ASP A 21 -8.51 -2.68 8.65
CA ASP A 21 -8.04 -4.06 8.83
C ASP A 21 -7.19 -4.14 10.12
N PRO A 22 -7.53 -5.05 11.06
CA PRO A 22 -6.78 -5.21 12.30
C PRO A 22 -5.27 -5.41 12.10
N LEU A 23 -4.85 -5.97 10.97
CA LEU A 23 -3.44 -6.17 10.64
C LEU A 23 -2.69 -4.87 10.33
N LEU A 24 -3.39 -3.77 10.01
CA LEU A 24 -2.80 -2.45 9.81
C LEU A 24 -2.71 -1.62 11.09
N VAL A 25 -3.41 -2.00 12.16
CA VAL A 25 -3.42 -1.24 13.42
C VAL A 25 -2.01 -0.99 13.96
N PRO A 26 -1.09 -1.98 14.01
CA PRO A 26 0.27 -1.74 14.48
C PRO A 26 1.04 -0.74 13.60
N LEU A 27 0.82 -0.78 12.28
CA LEU A 27 1.47 0.12 11.33
C LEU A 27 0.99 1.57 11.51
N PHE A 28 -0.31 1.78 11.66
CA PHE A 28 -0.86 3.11 11.89
C PHE A 28 -0.46 3.68 13.26
N THR A 29 -0.35 2.85 14.29
CA THR A 29 0.23 3.26 15.57
C THR A 29 1.67 3.73 15.38
N LEU A 30 2.48 2.96 14.64
CA LEU A 30 3.88 3.27 14.37
C LEU A 30 4.06 4.57 13.54
N ILE A 31 3.13 4.85 12.61
CA ILE A 31 3.04 6.11 11.86
C ILE A 31 2.74 7.29 12.81
N ARG A 32 1.69 7.19 13.64
CA ARG A 32 1.30 8.26 14.57
C ARG A 32 2.39 8.60 15.59
N GLU A 33 3.08 7.58 16.08
CA GLU A 33 4.19 7.72 17.02
C GLU A 33 5.48 8.24 16.34
N GLY A 34 5.49 8.43 15.01
CA GLY A 34 6.66 8.88 14.25
C GLY A 34 7.79 7.84 14.19
N LYS A 35 7.52 6.59 14.62
CA LYS A 35 8.51 5.51 14.70
C LYS A 35 8.78 4.85 13.34
N LEU A 36 8.00 5.20 12.31
CA LEU A 36 8.24 4.74 10.93
C LEU A 36 9.59 5.22 10.39
N ALA A 37 9.94 6.50 10.63
CA ALA A 37 11.14 7.12 10.09
C ALA A 37 12.43 6.39 10.49
N ALA A 38 12.51 5.88 11.72
CA ALA A 38 13.67 5.15 12.22
C ALA A 38 13.99 3.86 11.44
N ASN A 39 13.01 3.29 10.74
CA ASN A 39 13.14 2.05 9.98
C ASN A 39 12.85 2.25 8.48
N TRP A 40 12.72 3.51 8.04
CA TRP A 40 12.44 3.83 6.65
C TRP A 40 13.77 4.05 5.90
N PRO A 41 14.07 3.25 4.87
CA PRO A 41 15.39 3.28 4.22
C PRO A 41 15.55 4.39 3.17
N LEU A 42 14.56 5.28 3.02
CA LEU A 42 14.60 6.38 2.04
C LEU A 42 14.65 7.74 2.75
N GLU A 43 15.39 8.69 2.18
CA GLU A 43 15.43 10.08 2.66
C GLU A 43 14.12 10.81 2.29
N GLN A 44 13.13 10.74 3.18
CA GLN A 44 11.76 11.19 2.94
C GLN A 44 11.12 11.83 4.18
N ASP A 45 11.94 12.43 5.05
CA ASP A 45 11.53 12.92 6.37
C ASP A 45 10.32 13.86 6.32
N ASP A 46 10.29 14.79 5.37
CA ASP A 46 9.17 15.72 5.21
C ASP A 46 7.84 15.01 4.90
N MET A 47 7.88 13.98 4.05
CA MET A 47 6.69 13.20 3.70
C MET A 47 6.24 12.33 4.88
N LEU A 48 7.18 11.72 5.60
CA LEU A 48 6.88 10.93 6.79
C LEU A 48 6.34 11.79 7.93
N ALA A 49 6.88 13.00 8.12
CA ALA A 49 6.39 13.96 9.10
C ALA A 49 4.98 14.45 8.75
N ARG A 50 4.69 14.69 7.47
CA ARG A 50 3.33 15.00 7.00
C ARG A 50 2.38 13.83 7.23
N LEU A 51 2.79 12.62 6.88
CA LEU A 51 2.00 11.40 7.09
C LEU A 51 1.66 11.19 8.58
N GLN A 52 2.65 11.35 9.46
CA GLN A 52 2.45 11.29 10.91
C GLN A 52 1.38 12.28 11.38
N LYS A 53 1.51 13.56 10.97
CA LYS A 53 0.61 14.65 11.39
C LYS A 53 -0.81 14.50 10.85
N SER A 54 -0.99 13.82 9.72
CA SER A 54 -2.28 13.65 9.03
C SER A 54 -2.86 12.24 9.15
N CYS A 55 -2.39 11.42 10.10
CA CYS A 55 -2.81 10.03 10.26
C CYS A 55 -4.19 9.89 10.97
N ASP A 56 -5.24 10.38 10.32
CA ASP A 56 -6.64 10.16 10.69
C ASP A 56 -7.21 8.96 9.93
N ILE A 57 -7.50 7.87 10.65
CA ILE A 57 -7.95 6.62 10.03
C ILE A 57 -9.33 6.77 9.43
N THR A 58 -10.22 7.55 10.04
CA THR A 58 -11.58 7.74 9.52
C THR A 58 -11.50 8.39 8.14
N GLN A 59 -10.77 9.49 8.04
CA GLN A 59 -10.56 10.21 6.78
C GLN A 59 -9.84 9.32 5.75
N ILE A 60 -8.78 8.62 6.17
CA ILE A 60 -8.04 7.69 5.29
C ILE A 60 -8.95 6.59 4.74
N SER A 61 -9.89 6.02 5.51
CA SER A 61 -10.86 5.07 4.95
C SER A 61 -11.82 5.68 3.96
N THR A 62 -12.32 6.88 4.23
CA THR A 62 -13.21 7.57 3.29
C THR A 62 -12.50 7.76 1.96
N ASP A 63 -11.26 8.27 2.00
CA ASP A 63 -10.46 8.50 0.82
C ASP A 63 -10.08 7.19 0.12
N TYR A 64 -9.71 6.15 0.88
CA TYR A 64 -9.37 4.83 0.33
C TYR A 64 -10.55 4.21 -0.43
N ASN A 65 -11.76 4.30 0.13
CA ASN A 65 -12.96 3.77 -0.53
C ASN A 65 -13.28 4.54 -1.81
N ALA A 66 -13.21 5.88 -1.78
CA ALA A 66 -13.44 6.69 -2.97
C ALA A 66 -12.39 6.44 -4.07
N LEU A 67 -11.13 6.21 -3.68
CA LEU A 67 -10.04 6.03 -4.62
C LEU A 67 -9.99 4.63 -5.23
N PHE A 68 -10.19 3.57 -4.43
CA PHE A 68 -9.79 2.21 -4.84
C PHE A 68 -10.89 1.15 -4.74
N VAL A 69 -12.07 1.48 -4.22
CA VAL A 69 -13.10 0.48 -3.91
C VAL A 69 -14.34 0.67 -4.79
N GLY A 70 -14.84 -0.44 -5.33
CA GLY A 70 -16.02 -0.46 -6.20
C GLY A 70 -15.69 -0.23 -7.68
N GLU A 71 -16.71 -0.40 -8.52
CA GLU A 71 -16.57 -0.28 -9.98
C GLU A 71 -16.30 1.17 -10.43
N GLU A 72 -16.77 2.15 -9.65
CA GLU A 72 -16.59 3.59 -9.90
C GLU A 72 -15.39 4.19 -9.16
N CYS A 73 -14.45 3.35 -8.71
CA CYS A 73 -13.26 3.84 -8.02
C CYS A 73 -12.49 4.86 -8.89
N ALA A 74 -12.03 5.96 -8.28
CA ALA A 74 -11.38 7.02 -9.03
C ALA A 74 -10.02 6.61 -9.61
N VAL A 75 -9.38 5.59 -9.03
CA VAL A 75 -8.06 5.09 -9.41
C VAL A 75 -8.10 3.57 -9.44
N ALA A 76 -8.05 2.98 -10.64
CA ALA A 76 -8.00 1.54 -10.80
C ALA A 76 -6.72 0.96 -10.15
N PRO A 77 -6.82 -0.01 -9.23
CA PRO A 77 -5.65 -0.57 -8.53
C PRO A 77 -4.90 -1.64 -9.36
N TYR A 78 -5.41 -2.00 -10.54
CA TYR A 78 -4.88 -3.06 -11.38
C TYR A 78 -4.05 -2.51 -12.54
N ARG A 79 -2.88 -3.11 -12.78
CA ARG A 79 -1.98 -2.73 -13.90
C ARG A 79 -2.69 -2.77 -15.26
N SER A 80 -3.57 -3.73 -15.47
CA SER A 80 -4.32 -3.94 -16.72
C SER A 80 -5.17 -2.73 -17.12
N ALA A 81 -5.56 -1.88 -16.16
CA ALA A 81 -6.28 -0.64 -16.45
C ALA A 81 -5.38 0.48 -17.02
N TRP A 82 -4.05 0.37 -16.88
CA TRP A 82 -3.11 1.44 -17.22
C TRP A 82 -2.17 1.10 -18.37
N VAL A 83 -1.96 -0.19 -18.63
CA VAL A 83 -1.01 -0.65 -19.66
C VAL A 83 -1.78 -1.42 -20.72
N GLU A 84 -1.80 -0.90 -21.94
CA GLU A 84 -2.43 -1.58 -23.06
C GLU A 84 -1.80 -2.96 -23.30
N GLY A 85 -2.64 -3.97 -23.51
CA GLY A 85 -2.21 -5.37 -23.67
C GLY A 85 -1.71 -6.06 -22.40
N ALA A 86 -1.81 -5.43 -21.22
CA ALA A 86 -1.40 -6.05 -19.97
C ALA A 86 -2.44 -7.04 -19.43
N GLU A 87 -2.43 -8.26 -19.93
CA GLU A 87 -3.32 -9.30 -19.44
C GLU A 87 -2.84 -9.91 -18.11
N GLU A 88 -3.78 -10.14 -17.19
CA GLU A 88 -3.49 -10.84 -15.93
C GLU A 88 -3.03 -12.30 -16.15
N SER A 89 -3.45 -12.90 -17.26
CA SER A 89 -3.08 -14.25 -17.68
C SER A 89 -1.55 -14.39 -17.82
N GLU A 90 -0.88 -13.40 -18.39
CA GLU A 90 0.58 -13.37 -18.58
C GLU A 90 1.32 -13.32 -17.24
N VAL A 91 0.84 -12.48 -16.31
CA VAL A 91 1.41 -12.37 -14.97
C VAL A 91 1.26 -13.69 -14.22
N ARG A 92 0.08 -14.30 -14.28
CA ARG A 92 -0.19 -15.60 -13.64
C ARG A 92 0.67 -16.71 -14.23
N ALA A 93 0.84 -16.74 -15.55
CA ALA A 93 1.69 -17.71 -16.22
C ALA A 93 3.17 -17.54 -15.81
N PHE A 94 3.65 -16.31 -15.74
CA PHE A 94 4.99 -16.01 -15.25
C PHE A 94 5.21 -16.49 -13.82
N LEU A 95 4.31 -16.15 -12.89
CA LEU A 95 4.41 -16.56 -11.48
C LEU A 95 4.38 -18.09 -11.33
N THR A 96 3.49 -18.77 -12.06
CA THR A 96 3.41 -20.23 -12.11
C THR A 96 4.72 -20.85 -12.59
N SER A 97 5.35 -20.29 -13.63
CA SER A 97 6.65 -20.78 -14.16
C SER A 97 7.80 -20.66 -13.16
N ARG A 98 7.64 -19.82 -12.12
CA ARG A 98 8.60 -19.61 -11.04
C ARG A 98 8.25 -20.37 -9.76
N GLY A 99 7.21 -21.22 -9.78
CA GLY A 99 6.76 -21.96 -8.61
C GLY A 99 6.05 -21.10 -7.56
N MET A 100 5.51 -19.95 -7.97
CA MET A 100 4.70 -19.05 -7.13
C MET A 100 3.26 -19.05 -7.68
N PRO A 101 2.41 -20.01 -7.29
CA PRO A 101 1.04 -20.10 -7.81
C PRO A 101 0.13 -18.95 -7.34
#